data_AF-A0A2P6QP10-F1
#
_entry.id   AF-A0A2P6QP10-F1
#
_cell.length_a   1.000
_cell.length_b   1.000
_cell.length_c   1.000
_cell.angle_alpha   90.00
_cell.angle_beta   90.00
_cell.angle_gamma   90.00
#
_symmetry.space_group_name_H-M   'P 1'
#
loop_
_entity.id
_entity.type
_entity.pdbx_description
1 polymer ?
#
loop_
_entity_poly.entity_id
_entity_poly.type
_entity_poly.pdbx_seq_one_letter_code
_entity_poly.pdbx_strand_id
1 'polypeptide(L)'
;MGHALAAEGGFCTGSARVTDHQRLSSSGYVFSASLPPYLASAAITAIDVLEENPDLITKLKKNITYVTMESSVLDLIFHVHVCSSWFDIARPV
;
A
#
# COMPACT_ATOMS: atom_id res chain seq x y z
N MET A 1 6.17 -2.83 -8.57
CA MET A 1 5.37 -1.94 -9.42
C MET A 1 3.95 -2.45 -9.67
N GLY A 2 3.64 -3.73 -9.38
CA GLY A 2 2.34 -4.38 -9.67
C GLY A 2 1.10 -3.91 -8.91
N HIS A 3 1.16 -2.77 -8.25
CA HIS A 3 0.03 -2.19 -7.53
C HIS A 3 -0.37 -0.87 -8.21
N ALA A 4 -0.06 0.27 -7.59
CA ALA A 4 -0.45 1.59 -8.08
C ALA A 4 0.06 1.94 -9.49
N LEU A 5 1.14 1.33 -9.96
CA LEU A 5 1.75 1.65 -11.26
C LEU A 5 1.29 0.74 -12.40
N ALA A 6 0.41 -0.24 -12.14
CA ALA A 6 -0.13 -1.16 -13.15
C ALA A 6 0.94 -1.82 -14.07
N ALA A 7 2.15 -2.01 -13.56
CA ALA A 7 3.30 -2.58 -14.28
C ALA A 7 3.98 -3.67 -13.45
N GLU A 8 4.81 -4.51 -14.05
CA GLU A 8 5.49 -5.61 -13.36
C GLU A 8 6.94 -5.25 -12.98
N GLY A 9 7.58 -6.02 -12.10
CA GLY A 9 8.92 -5.73 -11.57
C GLY A 9 8.97 -4.75 -10.39
N GLY A 10 10.16 -4.20 -10.11
CA GLY A 10 10.43 -3.36 -8.95
C GLY A 10 11.61 -2.40 -9.16
N PHE A 11 11.68 -1.35 -8.35
CA PHE A 11 12.79 -0.40 -8.33
C PHE A 11 13.18 -0.10 -6.88
N CYS A 12 14.41 0.41 -6.70
CA CYS A 12 14.94 0.88 -5.43
C CYS A 12 15.56 2.26 -5.65
N THR A 13 15.48 3.13 -4.65
CA THR A 13 16.11 4.45 -4.67
C THR A 13 17.08 4.58 -3.50
N GLY A 14 18.14 5.35 -3.68
CA GLY A 14 19.20 5.51 -2.70
C GLY A 14 20.30 6.43 -3.22
N SER A 15 21.38 6.57 -2.46
CA SER A 15 22.56 7.26 -2.96
C SER A 15 23.24 6.44 -4.06
N ALA A 16 23.97 7.11 -4.96
CA ALA A 16 24.70 6.44 -6.04
C ALA A 16 25.55 5.26 -5.53
N ARG A 17 26.25 5.43 -4.41
CA ARG A 17 27.03 4.37 -3.76
C ARG A 17 26.19 3.13 -3.42
N VAL A 18 24.99 3.32 -2.87
CA VAL A 18 24.11 2.23 -2.46
C VAL A 18 23.52 1.53 -3.69
N THR A 19 23.07 2.30 -4.68
CA THR A 19 22.52 1.76 -5.92
C THR A 19 23.56 0.99 -6.72
N ASP A 20 24.80 1.50 -6.83
CA ASP A 20 25.89 0.81 -7.52
C ASP A 20 26.30 -0.47 -6.80
N HIS A 21 26.36 -0.45 -5.47
CA HIS A 21 26.57 -1.66 -4.68
C HIS A 21 25.46 -2.69 -4.92
N GLN A 22 24.19 -2.27 -4.89
CA GLN A 22 23.05 -3.18 -5.12
C GLN A 22 23.07 -3.76 -6.54
N ARG A 23 23.40 -2.96 -7.57
CA ARG A 23 23.47 -3.43 -8.96
C ARG A 23 24.54 -4.51 -9.18
N LEU A 24 25.67 -4.42 -8.48
CA LEU A 24 26.78 -5.37 -8.62
C LEU A 24 26.68 -6.56 -7.65
N SER A 25 26.11 -6.36 -6.46
CA SER A 25 26.08 -7.37 -5.39
C SER A 25 24.73 -8.10 -5.26
N SER A 26 23.67 -7.65 -5.92
CA SER A 26 22.38 -8.34 -5.90
C SER A 26 22.34 -9.47 -6.93
N SER A 27 22.33 -10.72 -6.46
CA SER A 27 22.14 -11.90 -7.32
C SER A 27 20.83 -11.84 -8.10
N GLY A 28 19.76 -11.32 -7.49
CA GLY A 28 18.46 -11.14 -8.15
C GLY A 28 18.46 -10.08 -9.25
N TYR A 29 19.40 -9.13 -9.25
CA TYR A 29 19.57 -8.17 -10.33
C TYR A 29 20.51 -8.70 -11.43
N VAL A 30 21.59 -9.38 -11.05
CA VAL A 30 22.62 -9.90 -11.98
C VAL A 30 22.15 -11.12 -12.76
N PHE A 31 21.44 -12.05 -12.11
CA PHE A 31 21.03 -13.34 -12.70
C PHE A 31 19.56 -13.35 -13.15
N SER A 32 18.98 -12.17 -13.41
CA SER A 32 17.62 -12.02 -13.92
C SER A 32 17.61 -11.27 -15.25
N ALA A 33 16.57 -11.49 -16.06
CA ALA A 33 16.35 -10.74 -17.29
C ALA A 33 15.86 -9.31 -17.00
N SER A 34 16.20 -8.37 -17.88
CA SER A 34 15.67 -7.01 -17.80
C SER A 34 14.17 -6.97 -18.05
N LEU A 35 13.50 -5.98 -17.47
CA LEU A 35 12.09 -5.71 -17.71
C LEU A 35 11.83 -5.42 -19.21
N PRO A 36 10.77 -5.98 -19.82
CA PRO A 36 10.34 -5.60 -21.17
C PRO A 36 10.11 -4.08 -21.31
N PRO A 37 10.48 -3.46 -22.45
CA PRO A 37 10.45 -2.01 -22.60
C PRO A 37 9.05 -1.40 -22.46
N TYR A 38 8.01 -2.12 -22.87
CA TYR A 38 6.64 -1.61 -22.72
C TYR A 38 6.21 -1.49 -21.25
N LEU A 39 6.66 -2.41 -20.38
CA LEU A 39 6.36 -2.37 -18.94
C LEU A 39 7.10 -1.21 -18.26
N ALA A 40 8.32 -0.92 -18.69
CA ALA A 40 9.05 0.27 -18.23
C ALA A 40 8.31 1.55 -18.63
N SER A 41 7.86 1.65 -19.88
CA SER A 41 7.09 2.79 -20.37
C SER A 41 5.75 2.97 -19.63
N ALA A 42 5.05 1.87 -19.33
CA ALA A 42 3.81 1.90 -18.57
C ALA A 42 4.04 2.42 -17.15
N ALA A 43 5.11 1.96 -16.47
CA ALA A 43 5.46 2.43 -15.13
C ALA A 43 5.83 3.92 -15.11
N ILE A 44 6.59 4.40 -16.10
CA ILE A 44 6.95 5.83 -16.24
C ILE A 44 5.68 6.66 -16.43
N THR A 45 4.82 6.27 -17.38
CA THR A 45 3.56 6.98 -17.65
C THR A 45 2.65 7.02 -16.41
N ALA A 46 2.60 5.94 -15.64
CA ALA A 46 1.82 5.90 -14.41
C ALA A 46 2.36 6.85 -13.33
N ILE A 47 3.68 7.02 -13.24
CA ILE A 47 4.32 8.01 -12.35
C ILE A 47 3.97 9.42 -12.82
N ASP A 48 4.12 9.71 -14.11
CA ASP A 48 3.81 11.03 -14.69
C ASP A 48 2.34 11.43 -14.39
N VAL A 49 1.39 10.51 -14.61
CA VAL A 49 -0.03 10.75 -14.29
C VAL A 49 -0.26 11.03 -12.81
N LEU A 50 0.46 10.35 -11.91
CA LEU A 50 0.35 10.58 -10.46
C LEU A 50 0.93 11.94 -10.05
N GLU A 51 2.01 12.38 -10.69
CA GLU A 51 2.62 13.69 -10.45
C GLU A 51 1.76 14.84 -10.99
N GLU A 52 1.16 14.66 -12.16
CA GLU A 52 0.27 15.64 -12.80
C GLU A 52 -1.09 15.78 -12.09
N ASN A 53 -1.58 14.73 -11.40
CA ASN A 53 -2.92 14.68 -10.82
C ASN A 53 -2.90 14.38 -9.30
N PRO A 54 -2.41 15.31 -8.45
CA PRO A 54 -2.32 15.11 -7.00
C PRO A 54 -3.69 14.91 -6.31
N ASP A 55 -4.78 15.32 -6.96
CA ASP A 55 -6.15 15.13 -6.50
C ASP A 55 -6.52 13.64 -6.36
N LEU A 56 -5.93 12.76 -7.16
CA LEU A 56 -6.15 11.31 -7.09
C LEU A 56 -5.76 10.75 -5.71
N ILE A 57 -4.60 11.16 -5.20
CA ILE A 57 -4.09 10.75 -3.88
C ILE A 57 -4.97 11.35 -2.77
N THR A 58 -5.39 12.61 -2.93
CA THR A 58 -6.25 13.29 -1.96
C THR A 58 -7.62 12.63 -1.86
N LYS A 59 -8.23 12.24 -2.99
CA LYS A 59 -9.49 11.48 -3.04
C LYS A 59 -9.33 10.10 -2.42
N LEU A 60 -8.25 9.39 -2.71
CA LEU A 60 -7.95 8.09 -2.10
C LEU A 60 -7.89 8.19 -0.58
N LYS A 61 -7.16 9.17 -0.04
CA LYS A 61 -7.07 9.41 1.41
C LYS A 61 -8.43 9.68 2.05
N LYS A 62 -9.27 10.50 1.41
CA LYS A 62 -10.64 10.78 1.88
C LYS A 62 -11.50 9.52 1.93
N ASN A 63 -11.43 8.67 0.90
CA ASN A 63 -12.17 7.41 0.86
C ASN A 63 -11.68 6.45 1.95
N ILE A 64 -10.37 6.35 2.17
CA ILE A 64 -9.80 5.53 3.24
C ILE A 64 -10.33 6.01 4.60
N THR A 65 -10.26 7.31 4.89
CA THR A 65 -10.76 7.86 6.16
C THR A 65 -12.24 7.59 6.36
N TYR A 66 -13.05 7.67 5.31
CA TYR A 66 -14.47 7.37 5.40
C TYR A 66 -14.71 5.92 5.84
N VAL A 67 -14.05 4.97 5.18
CA VAL A 67 -14.19 3.53 5.46
C VAL A 67 -13.65 3.17 6.85
N THR A 68 -12.49 3.69 7.24
CA THR A 68 -11.94 3.39 8.57
C THR A 68 -12.71 4.05 9.71
N MET A 69 -13.28 5.23 9.51
CA MET A 69 -14.16 5.85 10.52
C MET A 69 -15.41 5.01 10.76
N GLU A 70 -16.09 4.55 9.70
CA GLU A 70 -17.27 3.68 9.82
C GLU A 70 -16.92 2.35 10.51
N SER A 71 -15.81 1.74 10.12
CA SER A 71 -15.34 0.48 10.72
C SER A 71 -15.01 0.63 12.21
N SER A 72 -14.43 1.77 12.61
CA SER A 72 -14.10 2.05 14.02
C SER A 72 -15.37 2.22 14.88
N VAL A 73 -16.43 2.78 14.31
CA VAL A 73 -17.73 2.93 14.99
C VAL A 73 -18.40 1.57 15.17
N LEU A 74 -18.32 0.70 14.17
CA LEU A 74 -18.81 -0.68 14.27
C LEU A 74 -18.02 -1.49 15.30
N ASP A 75 -16.70 -1.34 15.37
CA ASP A 75 -15.86 -2.00 16.39
C ASP A 75 -16.19 -1.50 17.81
N LEU A 76 -16.43 -0.19 17.99
CA LEU A 76 -16.91 0.37 19.27
C LEU A 76 -18.29 -0.17 19.66
N ILE A 77 -19.21 -0.28 18.71
CA ILE A 77 -20.54 -0.86 18.93
C ILE A 77 -20.45 -2.34 19.29
N PHE A 78 -19.65 -3.13 18.57
CA PHE A 78 -19.44 -4.55 18.89
C PHE A 78 -18.76 -4.73 20.25
N HIS A 79 -17.77 -3.90 20.59
CA HIS A 79 -17.12 -3.97 21.90
C HIS A 79 -18.09 -3.62 23.02
N VAL A 80 -18.92 -2.57 22.86
CA VAL A 80 -19.98 -2.24 23.84
C VAL A 80 -21.02 -3.37 23.94
N HIS A 81 -21.47 -3.95 22.81
CA HIS A 81 -22.51 -4.98 22.81
C HIS A 81 -22.03 -6.32 23.39
N VAL A 82 -20.78 -6.72 23.11
CA VAL A 82 -20.14 -7.91 23.70
C VAL A 82 -19.88 -7.70 25.20
N CYS A 83 -19.44 -6.51 25.63
CA CYS A 83 -19.25 -6.23 27.06
C CYS A 83 -20.57 -6.25 27.84
N SER A 84 -21.67 -5.74 27.27
CA SER A 84 -22.99 -5.83 27.91
C SER A 84 -23.47 -7.28 28.03
N SER A 85 -23.28 -8.12 27.01
CA SER A 85 -23.66 -9.54 27.07
C SER A 85 -22.82 -10.34 28.08
N TRP A 86 -21.56 -9.97 28.31
CA TRP A 86 -20.70 -10.61 29.31
C TRP A 86 -21.09 -10.20 30.74
N PHE A 87 -21.58 -8.96 30.93
CA PHE A 87 -22.05 -8.46 32.23
C PHE A 87 -23.38 -9.11 32.66
N ASP A 88 -24.23 -9.52 31.73
CA ASP A 88 -25.48 -10.25 32.02
C ASP A 88 -25.25 -11.72 32.41
N ILE A 89 -24.14 -12.33 31.97
CA ILE A 89 -23.73 -13.68 32.38
C ILE A 89 -23.07 -13.68 33.78
N ALA A 90 -22.50 -12.56 34.20
CA ALA A 90 -21.75 -12.44 35.46
C ALA A 90 -22.58 -11.89 36.64
N ARG A 91 -23.92 -11.81 36.54
CA ARG A 91 -24.77 -11.51 37.71
C ARG A 91 -24.98 -12.79 38.53
N PRO A 92 -24.44 -12.89 39.75
CA PRO A 92 -24.76 -14.00 40.64
C PRO A 92 -26.24 -13.91 41.03
N VAL A 93 -26.93 -15.05 40.94
CA VAL A 93 -28.24 -15.29 41.57
C VAL A 93 -28.08 -15.23 43.08
#